data_AF-A0AAV9F5C4-F1
#
_entry.id   AF-A0AAV9F5C4-F1
#
_cell.length_a   1.000
_cell.length_b   1.000
_cell.length_c   1.000
_cell.angle_alpha   90.00
_cell.angle_beta   90.00
_cell.angle_gamma   90.00
#
_symmetry.space_group_name_H-M   'P 1'
#
loop_
_entity.id
_entity.type
_entity.pdbx_description
1 polymer ?
#
loop_
_entity_poly.entity_id
_entity_poly.type
_entity_poly.pdbx_seq_one_letter_code
_entity_poly.pdbx_strand_id
1 'polypeptide(L)'
;MLSDCFRYGMSTASCRAKTLVKYFGEEFSSDRCLICDICVTGLPELQNLKDDATIFLQALATLNTRYRNPFDDGTIYSEDRSGKLKEKANLRSVISEIRLQSQKFAATDQLWWRGVARILEAKGYICEGDDMVRVCIKYPEPTELGLKFLQSETEDPFYAYAEADMLLSMKKCKSFSSFSDWKRGWADPEIRRQRLQRKQFRTKKRKRHSGRQRRDLSTARGRIAAKISKLKQ
;
A
#
# COMPACT_ATOMS: atom_id res chain seq x y z
N MET A 1 -16.52 -0.35 5.66
CA MET A 1 -16.03 -1.63 6.22
C MET A 1 -14.58 -1.93 5.84
N LEU A 2 -14.21 -2.17 4.57
CA LEU A 2 -12.81 -2.48 4.20
C LEU A 2 -11.84 -1.31 4.46
N SER A 3 -12.27 -0.07 4.18
CA SER A 3 -11.56 1.16 4.55
C SER A 3 -11.29 1.23 6.05
N ASP A 4 -12.27 0.84 6.86
CA ASP A 4 -12.21 0.96 8.32
C ASP A 4 -11.27 -0.08 8.91
N CYS A 5 -11.29 -1.32 8.39
CA CYS A 5 -10.30 -2.34 8.73
C CYS A 5 -8.87 -1.88 8.40
N PHE A 6 -8.70 -1.20 7.27
CA PHE A 6 -7.40 -0.70 6.86
C PHE A 6 -6.93 0.45 7.76
N ARG A 7 -7.79 1.45 8.02
CA ARG A 7 -7.48 2.55 8.96
C ARG A 7 -7.20 2.01 10.36
N TYR A 8 -7.96 1.01 10.80
CA TYR A 8 -7.74 0.31 12.06
C TYR A 8 -6.34 -0.28 12.11
N GLY A 9 -5.87 -0.98 11.06
CA GLY A 9 -4.54 -1.59 11.02
C GLY A 9 -3.39 -0.58 10.90
N MET A 10 -3.59 0.50 10.16
CA MET A 10 -2.54 1.49 9.88
C MET A 10 -2.36 2.53 10.98
N SER A 11 -3.42 2.85 11.72
CA SER A 11 -3.36 3.83 12.80
C SER A 11 -2.52 3.31 13.96
N THR A 12 -1.59 4.15 14.42
CA THR A 12 -0.68 3.88 15.53
C THR A 12 -0.93 4.81 16.71
N ALA A 13 -1.92 5.70 16.60
CA ALA A 13 -2.16 6.81 17.54
C ALA A 13 -3.01 6.43 18.76
N SER A 14 -3.60 5.23 18.79
CA SER A 14 -4.51 4.83 19.88
C SER A 14 -4.51 3.33 20.11
N CYS A 15 -4.91 2.91 21.31
CA CYS A 15 -5.06 1.51 21.65
C CYS A 15 -5.98 0.77 20.66
N ARG A 16 -5.55 -0.40 20.16
CA ARG A 16 -6.32 -1.21 19.20
C ARG A 16 -7.70 -1.59 19.74
N ALA A 17 -7.76 -2.04 21.00
CA ALA A 17 -9.03 -2.42 21.62
C ALA A 17 -9.99 -1.23 21.72
N LYS A 18 -9.48 -0.05 22.10
CA LYS A 18 -10.27 1.19 22.17
C LYS A 18 -10.89 1.53 20.81
N THR A 19 -10.12 1.42 19.72
CA THR A 19 -10.62 1.65 18.36
C THR A 19 -11.69 0.65 17.96
N LEU A 20 -11.54 -0.64 18.29
CA LEU A 20 -12.54 -1.67 18.01
C LEU A 20 -13.84 -1.45 18.78
N VAL A 21 -13.74 -1.23 20.10
CA VAL A 21 -14.90 -1.01 20.97
C VAL A 21 -15.68 0.23 20.50
N LYS A 22 -14.98 1.33 20.19
CA LYS A 22 -15.59 2.53 19.62
C LYS A 22 -16.27 2.29 18.27
N TYR A 23 -15.69 1.44 17.41
CA TYR A 23 -16.29 1.10 16.12
C TYR A 23 -17.65 0.39 16.27
N PHE A 24 -17.84 -0.41 17.32
CA PHE A 24 -19.12 -1.04 17.64
C PHE A 24 -20.08 -0.15 18.44
N GLY A 25 -19.71 1.11 18.70
CA GLY A 25 -20.53 2.06 19.45
C GLY A 25 -20.51 1.84 20.96
N GLU A 26 -19.58 1.05 21.47
CA GLU A 26 -19.40 0.81 22.90
C GLU A 26 -18.40 1.80 23.51
N GLU A 27 -18.50 2.01 24.82
CA GLU A 27 -17.57 2.84 25.58
C GLU A 27 -16.45 1.98 26.18
N PHE A 28 -15.20 2.37 25.91
CA PHE A 28 -14.04 1.73 26.49
C PHE A 28 -13.60 2.53 27.73
N SER A 29 -13.88 1.98 28.91
CA SER A 29 -13.67 2.65 30.20
C SER A 29 -12.21 2.91 30.55
N SER A 30 -11.29 2.13 29.99
CA SER A 30 -9.86 2.23 30.24
C SER A 30 -9.15 2.96 29.10
N ASP A 31 -8.05 3.66 29.37
CA ASP A 31 -7.29 4.30 28.27
C ASP A 31 -6.42 3.32 27.47
N ARG A 32 -6.09 2.17 28.06
CA ARG A 32 -5.18 1.17 27.48
C ARG A 32 -5.67 -0.24 27.80
N CYS A 33 -5.53 -1.15 26.84
CA CYS A 33 -5.83 -2.57 27.05
C CYS A 33 -4.63 -3.40 27.55
N LEU A 34 -3.42 -2.83 27.56
CA LEU A 34 -2.15 -3.48 27.94
C LEU A 34 -1.71 -4.70 27.11
N ILE A 35 -2.55 -5.16 26.17
CA ILE A 35 -2.30 -6.40 25.41
C ILE A 35 -1.91 -6.11 23.95
N CYS A 36 -2.36 -5.01 23.36
CA CYS A 36 -2.08 -4.71 21.95
C CYS A 36 -0.67 -4.16 21.71
N ASP A 37 -0.23 -4.24 20.45
CA ASP A 37 1.06 -3.75 19.96
C ASP A 37 1.39 -2.33 20.43
N ILE A 38 0.41 -1.42 20.37
CA ILE A 38 0.56 0.00 20.76
C ILE A 38 0.66 0.15 22.28
N CYS A 39 -0.10 -0.60 23.07
CA CYS A 39 -0.03 -0.51 24.53
C CYS A 39 1.23 -1.17 25.09
N VAL A 40 1.76 -2.20 24.43
CA VAL A 40 2.98 -2.90 24.83
C VAL A 40 4.23 -2.14 24.40
N THR A 41 4.28 -1.68 23.15
CA THR A 41 5.47 -0.98 22.61
C THR A 41 5.49 0.50 22.98
N GLY A 42 4.32 1.08 23.27
CA GLY A 42 4.14 2.51 23.42
C GLY A 42 3.71 3.19 22.13
N LEU A 43 3.19 4.41 22.26
CA LEU A 43 2.88 5.27 21.13
C LEU A 43 4.18 5.64 20.40
N PRO A 44 4.16 5.72 19.06
CA PRO A 44 5.28 6.28 18.33
C PRO A 44 5.55 7.72 18.74
N GLU A 45 6.76 8.19 18.47
CA GLU A 45 7.12 9.59 18.64
C GLU A 45 6.21 10.48 17.78
N LEU A 46 5.75 11.58 18.36
CA LEU A 46 4.98 12.59 17.67
C LEU A 46 5.94 13.41 16.80
N GLN A 47 5.75 13.39 15.49
CA GLN A 47 6.68 14.00 14.54
C GLN A 47 6.05 15.24 13.90
N ASN A 48 6.88 16.25 13.62
CA ASN A 48 6.48 17.40 12.82
C ASN A 48 6.68 17.05 11.34
N LEU A 49 5.59 16.75 10.63
CA LEU A 49 5.60 16.40 9.20
C LEU A 49 5.33 17.62 8.30
N LYS A 50 5.61 18.84 8.78
CA LYS A 50 5.32 20.06 8.02
C LYS A 50 6.06 20.11 6.70
N ASP A 51 7.36 19.86 6.72
CA ASP A 51 8.19 19.85 5.50
C ASP A 51 7.69 18.79 4.52
N ASP A 52 7.42 17.57 5.02
CA ASP A 52 6.90 16.46 4.23
C ASP A 52 5.53 16.78 3.62
N ALA A 53 4.62 17.37 4.39
CA ALA A 53 3.30 17.78 3.94
C ALA A 53 3.40 18.87 2.86
N THR A 54 4.26 19.86 3.08
CA THR A 54 4.44 21.01 2.19
C THR A 54 5.00 20.56 0.84
N ILE A 55 6.11 19.79 0.84
CA ILE A 55 6.70 19.32 -0.41
C ILE A 55 5.77 18.37 -1.16
N PHE A 56 5.01 17.54 -0.43
CA PHE A 56 4.05 16.63 -1.04
C PHE A 56 2.92 17.40 -1.75
N LEU A 57 2.34 18.40 -1.07
CA LEU A 57 1.28 19.22 -1.62
C LEU A 57 1.77 20.10 -2.78
N GLN A 58 3.00 20.65 -2.69
CA GLN A 58 3.63 21.40 -3.79
C GLN A 58 3.83 20.52 -5.02
N ALA A 59 4.46 19.35 -4.88
CA ALA A 59 4.64 18.39 -5.97
C ALA A 59 3.31 17.99 -6.59
N LEU A 60 2.28 17.77 -5.75
CA LEU A 60 0.94 17.42 -6.20
C LEU A 60 0.28 18.56 -7.00
N ALA A 61 0.40 19.80 -6.53
CA ALA A 61 -0.14 20.98 -7.22
C ALA A 61 0.53 21.16 -8.58
N THR A 62 1.87 21.06 -8.65
CA THR A 62 2.65 21.18 -9.90
C THR A 62 2.31 20.09 -10.92
N LEU A 63 1.98 18.88 -10.47
CA LEU A 63 1.53 17.82 -11.39
C LEU A 63 0.11 18.08 -11.88
N ASN A 64 -0.80 18.49 -10.99
CA ASN A 64 -2.17 18.75 -11.38
C ASN A 64 -2.30 19.95 -12.32
N THR A 65 -1.47 20.99 -12.20
CA THR A 65 -1.42 22.07 -13.19
C THR A 65 -0.97 21.55 -14.56
N ARG A 66 0.06 20.71 -14.62
CA ARG A 66 0.53 20.08 -15.87
C ARG A 66 -0.51 19.17 -16.52
N TYR A 67 -1.20 18.34 -15.74
CA TYR A 67 -2.23 17.44 -16.27
C TYR A 67 -3.54 18.16 -16.66
N ARG A 68 -3.81 19.33 -16.08
CA ARG A 68 -5.03 20.12 -16.36
C ARG A 68 -4.87 21.11 -17.51
N ASN A 69 -3.64 21.47 -17.89
CA ASN A 69 -3.32 22.31 -19.05
C ASN A 69 -2.58 21.54 -20.15
N PRO A 70 -3.29 20.90 -21.11
CA PRO A 70 -2.66 20.20 -22.23
C PRO A 70 -2.12 21.11 -23.35
N PHE A 71 -2.16 22.43 -23.21
CA PHE A 71 -1.76 23.37 -24.26
C PHE A 71 -0.59 24.23 -23.79
N ASP A 72 0.63 23.77 -24.05
CA ASP A 72 1.73 24.61 -24.57
C ASP A 72 2.88 23.73 -25.09
N ASP A 73 2.60 22.82 -26.02
CA ASP A 73 3.64 22.40 -26.97
C ASP A 73 2.98 22.13 -28.32
N GLY A 74 3.38 22.93 -29.31
CA GLY A 74 2.73 23.00 -30.60
C GLY A 74 2.92 21.72 -31.38
N THR A 75 1.83 21.05 -31.74
CA THR A 75 1.79 20.27 -32.98
C THR A 75 0.37 20.15 -33.52
N ILE A 76 0.29 20.54 -34.78
CA ILE A 76 -0.89 20.75 -35.61
C ILE A 76 -1.34 19.38 -36.18
N TYR A 77 -2.67 19.17 -36.23
CA TYR A 77 -3.42 18.04 -36.81
C TYR A 77 -3.39 16.66 -36.11
N SER A 78 -4.49 16.34 -35.41
CA SER A 78 -5.28 15.13 -35.68
C SER A 78 -6.62 15.18 -34.94
N GLU A 79 -7.69 15.21 -35.73
CA GLU A 79 -9.03 14.83 -35.29
C GLU A 79 -9.00 13.35 -34.90
N ASP A 80 -8.80 13.07 -33.61
CA ASP A 80 -9.22 11.80 -33.04
C ASP A 80 -9.90 12.07 -31.69
N ARG A 81 -11.23 12.17 -31.75
CA ARG A 81 -12.11 12.16 -30.58
C ARG A 81 -12.15 10.74 -30.01
N SER A 82 -11.03 10.28 -29.46
CA SER A 82 -11.03 9.21 -28.47
C SER A 82 -10.93 9.86 -27.09
N GLY A 83 -11.83 9.52 -26.18
CA GLY A 83 -11.90 10.11 -24.84
C GLY A 83 -10.57 9.97 -24.13
N LYS A 84 -9.76 11.04 -24.12
CA LYS A 84 -8.54 11.12 -23.35
C LYS A 84 -8.93 10.98 -21.88
N LEU A 85 -8.70 9.79 -21.32
CA LEU A 85 -8.64 9.57 -19.88
C LEU A 85 -7.83 10.74 -19.32
N LYS A 86 -8.46 11.63 -18.55
CA LYS A 86 -7.75 12.68 -17.82
C LYS A 86 -6.64 11.97 -17.06
N GLU A 87 -5.40 12.16 -17.49
CA GLU A 87 -4.27 11.46 -16.92
C GLU A 87 -4.06 12.04 -15.51
N LYS A 88 -4.59 11.35 -14.49
CA LYS A 88 -4.52 11.81 -13.10
C LYS A 88 -3.13 11.52 -12.55
N ALA A 89 -2.60 12.45 -11.77
CA ALA A 89 -1.36 12.26 -11.06
C ALA A 89 -1.49 11.06 -10.11
N ASN A 90 -0.72 10.00 -10.36
CA ASN A 90 -0.66 8.88 -9.44
C ASN A 90 0.37 9.15 -8.34
N LEU A 91 0.25 8.47 -7.19
CA LEU A 91 1.14 8.64 -6.06
C LEU A 91 2.63 8.44 -6.41
N ARG A 92 2.95 7.55 -7.37
CA ARG A 92 4.33 7.32 -7.81
C ARG A 92 4.88 8.54 -8.56
N SER A 93 4.08 9.17 -9.41
CA SER A 93 4.44 10.41 -10.11
C SER A 93 4.72 11.53 -9.12
N VAL A 94 3.88 11.67 -8.08
CA VAL A 94 4.10 12.66 -7.01
C VAL A 94 5.43 12.41 -6.29
N ILE A 95 5.74 11.16 -5.93
CA ILE A 95 7.00 10.83 -5.26
C ILE A 95 8.21 11.10 -6.16
N SER A 96 8.12 10.80 -7.46
CA SER A 96 9.18 11.15 -8.42
C SER A 96 9.40 12.65 -8.49
N GLU A 97 8.32 13.44 -8.48
CA GLU A 97 8.39 14.89 -8.49
C GLU A 97 9.01 15.46 -7.20
N ILE A 98 8.64 14.94 -6.02
CA ILE A 98 9.25 15.33 -4.73
C ILE A 98 10.77 15.13 -4.76
N ARG A 99 11.21 13.99 -5.29
CA ARG A 99 12.65 13.66 -5.40
C ARG A 99 13.38 14.56 -6.38
N LEU A 100 12.68 15.10 -7.38
CA LEU A 100 13.24 16.07 -8.32
C LEU A 100 13.33 17.47 -7.69
N GLN A 101 12.31 17.88 -6.93
CA GLN A 101 12.24 19.20 -6.32
C GLN A 101 13.20 19.38 -5.13
N SER A 102 13.50 18.31 -4.39
CA SER A 102 14.30 18.40 -3.18
C SER A 102 15.24 17.22 -2.98
N GLN A 103 16.54 17.51 -2.96
CA GLN A 103 17.59 16.54 -2.68
C GLN A 103 17.47 15.94 -1.26
N LYS A 104 16.89 16.68 -0.30
CA LYS A 104 16.64 16.24 1.09
C LYS A 104 15.83 14.94 1.11
N PHE A 105 14.91 14.77 0.17
CA PHE A 105 13.95 13.66 0.13
C PHE A 105 14.30 12.58 -0.90
N ALA A 106 15.45 12.69 -1.57
CA ALA A 106 15.86 11.76 -2.63
C ALA A 106 15.91 10.30 -2.16
N ALA A 107 16.39 10.07 -0.92
CA ALA A 107 16.56 8.74 -0.34
C ALA A 107 15.32 8.22 0.43
N THR A 108 14.26 9.03 0.56
CA THR A 108 13.07 8.65 1.35
C THR A 108 12.29 7.52 0.69
N ASP A 109 11.93 6.49 1.48
CA ASP A 109 11.20 5.31 1.00
C ASP A 109 9.80 5.70 0.50
N GLN A 110 9.31 4.96 -0.49
CA GLN A 110 7.94 5.09 -0.98
C GLN A 110 6.89 4.83 0.12
N LEU A 111 7.19 3.94 1.08
CA LEU A 111 6.28 3.65 2.19
C LEU A 111 6.08 4.87 3.11
N TRP A 112 7.11 5.68 3.31
CA TRP A 112 6.99 6.93 4.05
C TRP A 112 5.93 7.84 3.43
N TRP A 113 6.04 8.09 2.12
CA TRP A 113 5.12 8.94 1.38
C TRP A 113 3.70 8.40 1.30
N ARG A 114 3.52 7.07 1.36
CA ARG A 114 2.18 6.46 1.51
C ARG A 114 1.54 6.80 2.85
N GLY A 115 2.30 6.79 3.93
CA GLY A 115 1.81 7.22 5.24
C GLY A 115 1.51 8.71 5.28
N VAL A 116 2.40 9.55 4.73
CA VAL A 116 2.16 11.01 4.61
C VAL A 116 0.85 11.29 3.86
N ALA A 117 0.65 10.67 2.70
CA ALA A 117 -0.60 10.83 1.94
C ALA A 117 -1.84 10.46 2.77
N ARG A 118 -1.79 9.36 3.52
CA ARG A 118 -2.91 8.93 4.37
C ARG A 118 -3.18 9.88 5.54
N ILE A 119 -2.15 10.45 6.14
CA ILE A 119 -2.30 11.48 7.18
C ILE A 119 -2.94 12.74 6.60
N LEU A 120 -2.51 13.17 5.41
CA LEU A 120 -3.08 14.33 4.72
C LEU A 120 -4.55 14.10 4.34
N GLU A 121 -4.90 12.90 3.89
CA GLU A 121 -6.28 12.48 3.61
C GLU A 121 -7.14 12.54 4.87
N ALA A 122 -6.64 11.96 5.98
CA ALA A 122 -7.36 11.91 7.23
C ALA A 122 -7.63 13.31 7.81
N LYS A 123 -6.77 14.29 7.52
CA LYS A 123 -6.98 15.70 7.87
C LYS A 123 -7.73 16.51 6.79
N GLY A 124 -8.03 15.91 5.64
CA GLY A 124 -8.83 16.54 4.58
C GLY A 124 -8.08 17.46 3.62
N TYR A 125 -6.74 17.43 3.60
CA TYR A 125 -5.93 18.25 2.68
C TYR A 125 -5.85 17.68 1.26
N ILE A 126 -6.03 16.37 1.13
CA ILE A 126 -6.09 15.68 -0.14
C ILE A 126 -7.29 14.73 -0.16
N CYS A 127 -7.81 14.46 -1.35
CA CYS A 127 -8.83 13.44 -1.59
C CYS A 127 -8.37 12.48 -2.69
N GLU A 128 -9.03 11.33 -2.80
CA GLU A 128 -8.89 10.48 -3.98
C GLU A 128 -9.61 11.17 -5.14
N GLY A 129 -8.88 11.39 -6.22
CA GLY A 129 -9.40 12.04 -7.42
C GLY A 129 -10.31 11.15 -8.24
N ASP A 130 -10.24 9.83 -8.11
CA ASP A 130 -11.16 8.94 -8.82
C ASP A 130 -12.51 8.76 -8.10
N ASP A 131 -13.56 8.48 -8.86
CA ASP A 131 -14.92 8.30 -8.33
C ASP A 131 -15.08 6.97 -7.55
N MET A 132 -13.97 6.27 -7.27
CA MET A 132 -13.96 4.95 -6.66
C MET A 132 -13.54 5.04 -5.20
N VAL A 133 -14.34 4.46 -4.31
CA VAL A 133 -13.96 4.33 -2.91
C VAL A 133 -12.79 3.34 -2.80
N ARG A 134 -11.57 3.88 -2.62
CA ARG A 134 -10.36 3.09 -2.43
C ARG A 134 -10.02 2.94 -0.95
N VAL A 135 -9.30 1.86 -0.66
CA VAL A 135 -8.74 1.59 0.68
C VAL A 135 -7.47 2.41 0.92
N CYS A 136 -6.77 2.78 -0.15
CA CYS A 136 -5.56 3.60 -0.10
C CYS A 136 -5.59 4.60 -1.25
N ILE A 137 -5.05 5.79 -1.00
CA ILE A 137 -4.88 6.80 -2.03
C ILE A 137 -4.02 6.28 -3.18
N LYS A 138 -4.53 6.40 -4.40
CA LYS A 138 -3.80 6.04 -5.61
C LYS A 138 -3.63 7.25 -6.52
N TYR A 139 -4.67 8.06 -6.67
CA TYR A 139 -4.71 9.27 -7.47
C TYR A 139 -5.03 10.47 -6.57
N PRO A 140 -4.05 10.99 -5.82
CA PRO A 140 -4.29 12.13 -4.95
C PRO A 140 -4.72 13.36 -5.75
N GLU A 141 -5.69 14.10 -5.24
CA GLU A 141 -6.04 15.45 -5.69
C GLU A 141 -6.04 16.41 -4.48
N PRO A 142 -5.48 17.63 -4.60
CA PRO A 142 -5.45 18.60 -3.51
C PRO A 142 -6.85 19.16 -3.31
N THR A 143 -7.29 19.23 -2.06
CA THR A 143 -8.53 19.92 -1.69
C THR A 143 -8.30 21.42 -1.55
N GLU A 144 -9.37 22.21 -1.42
CA GLU A 144 -9.26 23.62 -1.10
C GLU A 144 -8.47 23.87 0.20
N LEU A 145 -8.61 22.98 1.19
CA LEU A 145 -7.83 23.03 2.43
C LEU A 145 -6.34 22.79 2.16
N GLY A 146 -6.00 21.82 1.31
CA GLY A 146 -4.63 21.55 0.88
C GLY A 146 -3.99 22.73 0.16
N LEU A 147 -4.74 23.43 -0.68
CA LEU A 147 -4.26 24.63 -1.36
C LEU A 147 -4.11 25.81 -0.39
N LYS A 148 -5.05 26.00 0.53
CA LYS A 148 -4.94 27.01 1.58
C LYS A 148 -3.72 26.77 2.47
N PHE A 149 -3.43 25.50 2.80
CA PHE A 149 -2.23 25.12 3.57
C PHE A 149 -0.93 25.57 2.89
N LEU A 150 -0.87 25.53 1.54
CA LEU A 150 0.28 26.02 0.79
C LEU A 150 0.37 27.56 0.74
N GLN A 151 -0.78 28.24 0.77
CA GLN A 151 -0.86 29.70 0.72
C GLN A 151 -0.63 30.35 2.08
N SER A 152 -0.94 29.65 3.16
CA SER A 152 -0.67 30.12 4.51
C SER A 152 0.84 30.03 4.78
N GLU A 153 1.51 31.17 4.88
CA GLU A 153 2.90 31.28 5.41
C GLU A 153 2.98 30.98 6.92
N THR A 154 1.92 30.47 7.53
CA THR A 154 1.87 30.18 8.97
C THR A 154 2.96 29.18 9.33
N GLU A 155 3.85 29.57 10.25
CA GLU A 155 4.91 28.72 10.80
C GLU A 155 4.37 27.55 11.66
N ASP A 156 3.06 27.41 11.78
CA ASP A 156 2.38 26.38 12.55
C ASP A 156 2.94 24.96 12.27
N PRO A 157 3.33 24.22 13.32
CA PRO A 157 3.87 22.88 13.18
C PRO A 157 2.76 21.89 12.81
N PHE A 158 3.10 20.92 11.97
CA PHE A 158 2.17 19.88 11.56
C PHE A 158 2.49 18.59 12.32
N TYR A 159 1.94 18.46 13.54
CA TYR A 159 2.15 17.26 14.33
C TYR A 159 1.24 16.11 13.90
N ALA A 160 1.82 14.92 13.79
CA ALA A 160 1.11 13.66 13.60
C ALA A 160 1.94 12.47 14.10
N TYR A 161 1.24 11.39 14.48
CA TYR A 161 1.89 10.11 14.77
C TYR A 161 2.21 9.39 13.46
N ALA A 162 3.43 8.86 13.36
CA ALA A 162 3.85 8.07 12.20
C ALA A 162 3.02 6.78 12.09
N GLU A 163 2.38 6.58 10.94
CA GLU A 163 1.58 5.39 10.67
C GLU A 163 2.46 4.14 10.44
N ALA A 164 1.83 2.96 10.41
CA ALA A 164 2.54 1.69 10.29
C ALA A 164 3.50 1.62 9.09
N ASP A 165 3.13 2.17 7.92
CA ASP A 165 4.02 2.22 6.74
C ASP A 165 5.29 3.05 6.99
N MET A 166 5.14 4.18 7.68
CA MET A 166 6.25 5.09 8.02
C MET A 166 7.18 4.42 9.02
N LEU A 167 6.63 3.75 10.03
CA LEU A 167 7.42 2.98 10.99
C LEU A 167 8.18 1.83 10.31
N LEU A 168 7.59 1.18 9.31
CA LEU A 168 8.28 0.16 8.51
C LEU A 168 9.40 0.77 7.67
N SER A 169 9.17 1.93 7.06
CA SER A 169 10.20 2.68 6.33
C SER A 169 11.40 2.98 7.23
N MET A 170 11.18 3.48 8.44
CA MET A 170 12.26 3.79 9.40
C MET A 170 13.05 2.54 9.82
N LYS A 171 12.40 1.37 9.90
CA LYS A 171 13.06 0.11 10.28
C LYS A 171 13.98 -0.45 9.19
N LYS A 172 13.77 -0.15 7.91
CA LYS A 172 14.57 -0.67 6.80
C LYS A 172 16.02 -0.17 6.77
N CYS A 173 16.38 0.84 7.55
CA CYS A 173 17.78 1.22 7.79
C CYS A 173 18.53 0.22 8.66
N LYS A 174 17.85 -0.74 9.30
CA LYS A 174 18.52 -1.90 9.88
C LYS A 174 18.74 -2.86 8.73
N SER A 175 20.01 -3.04 8.34
CA SER A 175 20.45 -4.07 7.40
C SER A 175 19.60 -5.31 7.62
N PHE A 176 18.96 -5.80 6.54
CA PHE A 176 18.20 -7.03 6.58
C PHE A 176 19.01 -8.03 7.39
N SER A 177 18.38 -8.52 8.45
CA SER A 177 18.99 -9.47 9.37
C SER A 177 19.71 -10.51 8.51
N SER A 178 21.03 -10.59 8.70
CA SER A 178 21.89 -11.40 7.85
C SER A 178 21.31 -12.82 7.82
N PHE A 179 21.54 -13.60 6.77
CA PHE A 179 21.05 -14.98 6.66
C PHE A 179 21.40 -15.84 7.91
N SER A 180 22.39 -15.40 8.69
CA SER A 180 22.82 -15.94 9.99
C SER A 180 21.84 -15.72 11.15
N ASP A 181 20.98 -14.71 11.11
CA ASP A 181 19.98 -14.39 12.14
C ASP A 181 18.70 -15.23 11.99
N TRP A 182 18.45 -15.73 10.77
CA TRP A 182 17.38 -16.67 10.51
C TRP A 182 17.86 -18.04 10.99
N LYS A 183 17.53 -18.41 12.24
CA LYS A 183 17.74 -19.77 12.75
C LYS A 183 17.31 -20.79 11.69
N ARG A 184 18.11 -21.85 11.47
CA ARG A 184 17.92 -22.95 10.48
C ARG A 184 16.45 -23.16 10.10
N GLY A 185 16.01 -22.57 8.99
CA GLY A 185 14.61 -22.50 8.59
C GLY A 185 14.34 -23.01 7.18
N TRP A 186 13.10 -22.88 6.71
CA TRP A 186 12.68 -23.42 5.40
C TRP A 186 13.38 -22.77 4.18
N ALA A 187 14.07 -21.64 4.37
CA ALA A 187 14.85 -20.92 3.36
C ALA A 187 16.39 -21.11 3.49
N ASP A 188 16.87 -21.89 4.47
CA ASP A 188 18.30 -22.17 4.66
C ASP A 188 18.89 -22.84 3.38
N PRO A 189 19.99 -22.32 2.80
CA PRO A 189 20.61 -22.87 1.59
C PRO A 189 21.07 -24.31 1.78
N GLU A 190 21.50 -24.68 3.00
CA GLU A 190 21.95 -26.02 3.32
C GLU A 190 20.78 -27.00 3.39
N ILE A 191 19.69 -26.61 4.04
CA ILE A 191 18.44 -27.39 4.08
C ILE A 191 17.84 -27.49 2.66
N ARG A 192 17.99 -26.46 1.83
CA ARG A 192 17.61 -26.51 0.40
C ARG A 192 18.50 -27.51 -0.36
N ARG A 193 19.82 -27.49 -0.20
CA ARG A 193 20.76 -28.44 -0.82
C ARG A 193 20.42 -29.87 -0.43
N GLN A 194 20.20 -30.14 0.86
CA GLN A 194 19.80 -31.46 1.35
C GLN A 194 18.47 -31.94 0.75
N ARG A 195 17.46 -31.05 0.62
CA ARG A 195 16.18 -31.39 -0.03
C ARG A 195 16.32 -31.71 -1.52
N LEU A 196 17.17 -30.97 -2.23
CA LEU A 196 17.45 -31.18 -3.64
C LEU A 196 18.23 -32.49 -3.86
N GLN A 197 19.22 -32.79 -3.02
CA GLN A 197 19.91 -34.09 -3.03
C GLN A 197 18.94 -35.24 -2.74
N ARG A 198 18.05 -35.12 -1.74
CA ARG A 198 16.99 -36.12 -1.48
C ARG A 198 16.03 -36.31 -2.66
N LYS A 199 15.84 -35.30 -3.52
CA LYS A 199 15.06 -35.42 -4.76
C LYS A 199 15.83 -36.11 -5.89
N GLN A 200 17.13 -35.88 -6.01
CA GLN A 200 17.99 -36.55 -7.01
C GLN A 200 18.04 -38.07 -6.83
N PHE A 201 17.89 -38.59 -5.61
CA PHE A 201 17.83 -40.04 -5.38
C PHE A 201 16.40 -40.63 -5.48
N ARG A 202 15.37 -39.79 -5.62
CA ARG A 202 13.96 -40.22 -5.75
C ARG A 202 13.44 -40.20 -7.20
N THR A 203 14.30 -39.95 -8.19
CA THR A 203 14.01 -40.08 -9.63
C THR A 203 13.91 -41.53 -10.09
N LYS A 204 13.40 -42.46 -9.27
CA LYS A 204 12.61 -43.55 -9.86
C LYS A 204 11.28 -42.92 -10.26
N LYS A 205 11.17 -42.50 -11.53
CA LYS A 205 9.89 -42.23 -12.17
C LYS A 205 8.99 -43.42 -11.85
N ARG A 206 8.09 -43.29 -10.87
CA ARG A 206 6.99 -44.24 -10.71
C ARG A 206 6.32 -44.26 -12.08
N LYS A 207 6.42 -45.37 -12.81
CA LYS A 207 5.64 -45.59 -14.02
C LYS A 207 4.21 -45.30 -13.62
N ARG A 208 3.66 -44.17 -14.07
CA ARG A 208 2.23 -43.92 -13.99
C ARG A 208 1.65 -45.01 -14.88
N HIS A 209 1.15 -46.09 -14.28
CA HIS A 209 0.19 -46.91 -14.96
C HIS A 209 -0.90 -45.95 -15.43
N SER A 210 -1.13 -45.90 -16.73
CA SER A 210 -2.32 -45.31 -17.33
C SER A 210 -3.51 -46.16 -16.88
N GLY A 211 -3.84 -46.07 -15.58
CA GLY A 211 -5.08 -46.59 -15.06
C GLY A 211 -6.17 -45.87 -15.83
N ARG A 212 -6.96 -46.64 -16.60
CA ARG A 212 -8.18 -46.17 -17.25
C ARG A 212 -8.87 -45.20 -16.30
N GLN A 213 -8.86 -43.94 -16.66
CA GLN A 213 -9.40 -42.86 -15.84
C GLN A 213 -10.91 -43.04 -15.80
N ARG A 214 -11.41 -43.82 -14.83
CA ARG A 214 -12.83 -43.85 -14.53
C ARG A 214 -13.23 -42.42 -14.21
N ARG A 215 -14.18 -41.90 -15.00
CA ARG A 215 -14.71 -40.55 -14.83
C ARG A 215 -15.40 -40.51 -13.47
N ASP A 216 -14.73 -39.91 -12.49
CA ASP A 216 -15.26 -39.82 -11.14
C ASP A 216 -16.28 -38.67 -11.06
N LEU A 217 -17.56 -39.01 -11.18
CA LEU A 217 -18.67 -38.07 -11.15
C LEU A 217 -18.97 -37.54 -9.74
N SER A 218 -18.31 -38.06 -8.70
CA SER A 218 -18.47 -37.56 -7.34
C SER A 218 -17.88 -36.16 -7.15
N THR A 219 -16.83 -35.82 -7.91
CA THR A 219 -16.15 -34.53 -7.82
C THR A 219 -16.70 -33.50 -8.80
N ALA A 220 -16.73 -32.23 -8.39
CA ALA A 220 -17.13 -31.12 -9.26
C ALA A 220 -16.33 -31.07 -10.58
N ARG A 221 -15.02 -31.35 -10.51
CA ARG A 221 -14.14 -31.46 -11.69
C ARG A 221 -14.58 -32.56 -12.65
N GLY A 222 -14.96 -33.74 -12.15
CA GLY A 222 -15.43 -34.83 -12.99
C GLY A 222 -16.76 -34.54 -13.67
N ARG A 223 -17.69 -33.87 -12.98
CA ARG A 223 -18.98 -33.43 -13.55
C ARG A 223 -18.79 -32.38 -14.66
N ILE A 224 -17.90 -31.43 -14.44
CA ILE A 224 -17.56 -30.40 -15.45
C ILE A 224 -16.92 -31.04 -16.68
N ALA A 225 -15.94 -31.94 -16.49
CA ALA A 225 -15.29 -32.64 -17.60
C ALA A 225 -16.29 -33.50 -18.41
N ALA A 226 -17.25 -34.16 -17.73
CA ALA A 226 -18.30 -34.92 -18.39
C ALA A 226 -19.20 -34.01 -19.27
N LYS A 227 -19.65 -32.86 -18.74
CA LYS A 227 -20.45 -31.88 -19.51
C LYS A 227 -19.69 -31.36 -20.73
N ILE A 228 -18.41 -31.02 -20.58
CA ILE A 228 -17.59 -30.53 -21.70
C ILE A 228 -17.40 -31.62 -22.77
N SER A 229 -17.24 -32.89 -22.37
CA SER A 229 -17.10 -33.99 -23.33
C SER A 229 -18.37 -34.29 -24.13
N LYS A 230 -19.56 -34.02 -23.56
CA LYS A 230 -20.85 -34.17 -24.26
C LYS A 230 -21.12 -33.06 -25.28
N LEU A 231 -20.50 -31.90 -25.11
CA LEU A 231 -20.63 -30.75 -26.03
C LEU A 231 -19.70 -30.85 -27.25
N LYS A 232 -18.84 -31.87 -27.31
CA LYS A 232 -17.90 -32.11 -28.42
C LYS A 232 -18.37 -33.23 -29.38
N GLN A 233 -19.60 -33.73 -29.21
CA GLN A 233 -20.33 -34.55 -30.19
C GLN A 233 -21.46 -33.70 -30.75
#